data_AF-A0AAJ2SGT0-F1
#
_entry.id   AF-A0AAJ2SGT0-F1
#
_cell.length_a   1.000
_cell.length_b   1.000
_cell.length_c   1.000
_cell.angle_alpha   90.00
_cell.angle_beta   90.00
_cell.angle_gamma   90.00
#
_symmetry.space_group_name_H-M   'P 1'
#
loop_
_entity.id
_entity.type
_entity.pdbx_description
1 polymer ?
#
loop_
_entity_poly.entity_id
_entity_poly.type
_entity_poly.pdbx_seq_one_letter_code
_entity_poly.pdbx_strand_id
1 'polypeptide(L)'
;MFEFLRFYIVYLVVLSGIIGLLSWHKLPSRKAKFLVILIWFSAVIEKVGYYFTEWTGLLNYPVFNFYMLVSFCAYIILLRSLLSKIKYRMIALLSLILFVLSFFINIVYVKEYLNHSYTYSYATGVLLIMILSCLYLVEIFNSEKILNFKKSVFFWYILGILVFHVPFLPFMLALNCFLIKQDESVFSLVVFILNVLAHSCYITGFLWSEKKYNY
;
A
#
# COMPACT_ATOMS: atom_id res chain seq x y z
N MET A 1 -20.59 5.46 -16.31
CA MET A 1 -20.67 4.01 -16.70
C MET A 1 -19.74 3.14 -15.85
N PHE A 2 -18.59 3.63 -15.39
CA PHE A 2 -17.59 2.83 -14.65
C PHE A 2 -17.58 3.07 -13.13
N GLU A 3 -18.50 3.87 -12.60
CA GLU A 3 -18.62 4.20 -11.16
C GLU A 3 -18.69 2.98 -10.24
N PHE A 4 -19.23 1.86 -10.72
CA PHE A 4 -19.38 0.64 -9.92
C PHE A 4 -18.09 -0.19 -9.79
N LEU A 5 -17.07 0.06 -10.61
CA LEU A 5 -15.82 -0.72 -10.62
C LEU A 5 -15.12 -0.74 -9.25
N ARG A 6 -15.16 0.38 -8.51
CA ARG A 6 -14.58 0.47 -7.16
C ARG A 6 -15.15 -0.58 -6.19
N PHE A 7 -16.42 -0.95 -6.33
CA PHE A 7 -17.04 -1.94 -5.44
C PHE A 7 -16.51 -3.36 -5.69
N TYR A 8 -15.93 -3.63 -6.86
CA TYR A 8 -15.34 -4.93 -7.16
C TYR A 8 -13.92 -5.10 -6.59
N ILE A 9 -13.29 -4.04 -6.10
CA ILE A 9 -11.95 -4.09 -5.49
C ILE A 9 -11.92 -5.08 -4.33
N VAL A 10 -12.97 -5.12 -3.52
CA VAL A 10 -13.06 -6.03 -2.37
C VAL A 10 -12.89 -7.50 -2.77
N TYR A 11 -13.37 -7.89 -3.96
CA TYR A 11 -13.21 -9.26 -4.45
C TYR A 11 -11.76 -9.57 -4.82
N LEU A 12 -11.03 -8.60 -5.40
CA LEU A 12 -9.59 -8.74 -5.69
C LEU A 12 -8.78 -8.89 -4.40
N VAL A 13 -9.11 -8.06 -3.39
CA VAL A 13 -8.45 -8.12 -2.08
C VAL A 13 -8.69 -9.48 -1.43
N VAL A 14 -9.96 -9.91 -1.34
CA VAL A 14 -10.33 -11.21 -0.74
C VAL A 14 -9.67 -12.37 -1.50
N LEU A 15 -9.68 -12.36 -2.83
CA LEU A 15 -9.01 -13.37 -3.64
C LEU A 15 -7.51 -13.48 -3.28
N SER A 16 -6.81 -12.34 -3.27
CA SER A 16 -5.38 -12.31 -2.92
C SER A 16 -5.12 -12.73 -1.46
N GLY A 17 -6.03 -12.38 -0.54
CA GLY A 17 -5.96 -12.78 0.87
C GLY A 17 -6.18 -14.27 1.08
N ILE A 18 -7.13 -14.88 0.36
CA ILE A 18 -7.36 -16.33 0.37
C ILE A 18 -6.13 -17.06 -0.18
N ILE A 19 -5.60 -16.63 -1.33
CA ILE A 19 -4.39 -17.22 -1.91
C ILE A 19 -3.20 -17.08 -0.94
N GLY A 20 -3.07 -15.93 -0.26
CA GLY A 20 -2.07 -15.72 0.79
C GLY A 20 -2.21 -16.69 1.97
N LEU A 21 -3.44 -16.98 2.41
CA LEU A 21 -3.72 -17.98 3.45
C LEU A 21 -3.43 -19.42 2.98
N LEU A 22 -3.77 -19.78 1.74
CA LEU A 22 -3.44 -21.09 1.18
C LEU A 22 -1.92 -21.29 1.07
N SER A 23 -1.19 -20.23 0.69
CA SER A 23 0.27 -20.23 0.62
C SER A 23 0.96 -20.05 1.97
N TRP A 24 0.25 -20.08 3.10
CA TRP A 24 0.83 -19.82 4.44
C TRP A 24 2.00 -20.73 4.80
N HIS A 25 1.97 -21.99 4.35
CA HIS A 25 3.05 -22.97 4.54
C HIS A 25 4.38 -22.53 3.87
N LYS A 26 4.32 -21.69 2.83
CA LYS A 26 5.47 -21.09 2.13
C LYS A 26 5.99 -19.81 2.80
N LEU A 27 5.33 -19.31 3.84
CA LEU A 27 5.63 -18.06 4.54
C LEU A 27 6.19 -18.36 5.95
N PRO A 28 7.48 -18.75 6.07
CA PRO A 28 8.03 -19.21 7.34
C PRO A 28 8.24 -18.06 8.34
N SER A 29 8.59 -16.87 7.86
CA SER A 29 8.93 -15.73 8.71
C SER A 29 7.69 -14.96 9.16
N ARG A 30 7.78 -14.33 10.35
CA ARG A 30 6.75 -13.40 10.85
C ARG A 30 6.50 -12.25 9.88
N LYS A 31 7.55 -11.79 9.18
CA LYS A 31 7.49 -10.74 8.16
C LYS A 31 6.66 -11.17 6.95
N ALA A 32 6.82 -12.40 6.48
CA ALA A 32 6.07 -12.91 5.34
C ALA A 32 4.58 -13.09 5.68
N LYS A 33 4.28 -13.58 6.89
CA LYS A 33 2.90 -13.68 7.40
C LYS A 33 2.24 -12.31 7.57
N PHE A 34 3.03 -11.30 7.97
CA PHE A 34 2.56 -9.92 8.09
C PHE A 34 1.99 -9.37 6.78
N LEU A 35 2.48 -9.80 5.61
CA LEU A 35 1.93 -9.40 4.31
C LEU A 35 0.46 -9.82 4.14
N VAL A 36 0.15 -11.05 4.52
CA VAL A 36 -1.22 -11.59 4.44
C VAL A 36 -2.13 -10.84 5.41
N ILE A 37 -1.63 -10.50 6.61
CA ILE A 37 -2.36 -9.70 7.58
C ILE A 37 -2.68 -8.31 7.00
N LEU A 38 -1.73 -7.66 6.30
CA LEU A 38 -1.97 -6.36 5.68
C LEU A 38 -3.02 -6.41 4.56
N ILE A 39 -3.05 -7.48 3.77
CA ILE A 39 -4.09 -7.68 2.74
C ILE A 39 -5.47 -7.88 3.39
N TRP A 40 -5.57 -8.66 4.46
CA TRP A 40 -6.84 -8.81 5.18
C TRP A 40 -7.26 -7.54 5.90
N PHE A 41 -6.31 -6.76 6.42
CA PHE A 41 -6.56 -5.44 6.97
C PHE A 41 -7.17 -4.51 5.92
N SER A 42 -6.66 -4.50 4.68
CA SER A 42 -7.28 -3.70 3.62
C SER A 42 -8.68 -4.19 3.26
N ALA A 43 -8.95 -5.51 3.28
CA ALA A 43 -10.30 -6.05 3.04
C ALA A 43 -11.31 -5.54 4.08
N VAL A 44 -10.91 -5.50 5.36
CA VAL A 44 -11.74 -4.95 6.44
C VAL A 44 -12.00 -3.47 6.22
N ILE A 45 -10.97 -2.70 5.89
CA ILE A 45 -11.08 -1.25 5.64
C ILE A 45 -12.01 -0.95 4.46
N GLU A 46 -11.92 -1.71 3.37
CA GLU A 46 -12.84 -1.55 2.23
C GLU A 46 -14.30 -1.76 2.64
N LYS A 47 -14.57 -2.80 3.46
CA LYS A 47 -15.92 -3.05 3.98
C LYS A 47 -16.38 -1.97 4.95
N VAL A 48 -15.53 -1.53 5.85
CA VAL A 48 -15.85 -0.43 6.78
C VAL A 48 -16.11 0.86 6.00
N GLY A 49 -15.26 1.21 5.04
CA GLY A 49 -15.40 2.42 4.23
C GLY A 49 -16.64 2.44 3.34
N TYR A 50 -17.11 1.25 2.91
CA TYR A 50 -18.37 1.11 2.19
C TYR A 50 -19.59 1.45 3.07
N TYR A 51 -19.67 0.87 4.27
CA TYR A 51 -20.82 1.08 5.16
C TYR A 51 -20.71 2.34 6.04
N PHE A 52 -19.54 2.98 6.10
CA PHE A 52 -19.28 4.10 7.02
C PHE A 52 -20.26 5.27 6.86
N THR A 53 -20.58 5.63 5.62
CA THR A 53 -21.50 6.74 5.33
C THR A 53 -22.92 6.40 5.72
N GLU A 54 -23.35 5.16 5.56
CA GLU A 54 -24.67 4.70 6.04
C GLU A 54 -24.75 4.71 7.58
N TRP A 55 -23.67 4.33 8.27
CA TRP A 55 -23.65 4.25 9.73
C TRP A 55 -23.54 5.60 10.44
N THR A 56 -22.82 6.56 9.84
CA THR A 56 -22.45 7.80 10.52
C THR A 56 -22.99 9.07 9.87
N GLY A 57 -23.48 9.00 8.63
CA GLY A 57 -23.83 10.17 7.83
C GLY A 57 -22.64 11.00 7.34
N LEU A 58 -21.40 10.58 7.65
CA LEU A 58 -20.17 11.24 7.24
C LEU A 58 -19.56 10.58 6.00
N LEU A 59 -18.79 11.35 5.23
CA LEU A 59 -17.97 10.78 4.15
C LEU A 59 -16.89 9.86 4.73
N ASN A 60 -16.46 8.87 3.95
CA ASN A 60 -15.53 7.83 4.39
C ASN A 60 -14.05 8.27 4.49
N TYR A 61 -13.74 9.57 4.34
CA TYR A 61 -12.38 10.10 4.47
C TYR A 61 -11.68 9.71 5.77
N PRO A 62 -12.30 9.74 6.96
CA PRO A 62 -11.63 9.36 8.20
C PRO A 62 -11.14 7.90 8.18
N VAL A 63 -11.92 7.00 7.59
CA VAL A 63 -11.57 5.57 7.46
C VAL A 63 -10.33 5.41 6.59
N PHE A 64 -10.30 6.08 5.43
CA PHE A 64 -9.17 5.98 4.50
C PHE A 64 -7.93 6.76 4.97
N ASN A 65 -8.10 7.87 5.71
CA ASN A 65 -6.99 8.59 6.35
C ASN A 65 -6.35 7.73 7.46
N PHE A 66 -7.15 7.02 8.26
CA PHE A 66 -6.64 6.05 9.23
C PHE A 66 -5.93 4.88 8.56
N TYR A 67 -6.53 4.32 7.51
CA TYR A 67 -5.93 3.26 6.71
C TYR A 67 -4.58 3.68 6.13
N MET A 68 -4.48 4.90 5.61
CA MET A 68 -3.22 5.46 5.13
C MET A 68 -2.17 5.50 6.25
N LEU A 69 -2.49 6.04 7.43
CA LEU A 69 -1.54 6.08 8.55
C LEU A 69 -0.99 4.70 8.90
N VAL A 70 -1.89 3.72 9.08
CA VAL A 70 -1.51 2.36 9.48
C VAL A 70 -0.71 1.67 8.37
N SER A 71 -1.17 1.75 7.13
CA SER A 71 -0.56 1.04 5.99
C SER A 71 0.81 1.57 5.65
N PHE A 72 0.99 2.89 5.56
CA PHE A 72 2.30 3.48 5.26
C PHE A 72 3.31 3.22 6.39
N CYS A 73 2.90 3.30 7.66
CA CYS A 73 3.75 2.89 8.78
C CYS A 73 4.16 1.41 8.65
N ALA A 74 3.20 0.52 8.38
CA ALA A 74 3.47 -0.89 8.21
C ALA A 74 4.41 -1.19 7.03
N TYR A 75 4.25 -0.51 5.90
CA TYR A 75 5.12 -0.66 4.73
C TYR A 75 6.54 -0.18 5.01
N ILE A 76 6.72 0.95 5.69
CA ILE A 76 8.04 1.46 6.08
C ILE A 76 8.72 0.50 7.07
N ILE A 77 7.98 0.00 8.07
CA ILE A 77 8.50 -0.99 9.04
C ILE A 77 8.90 -2.30 8.34
N LEU A 78 8.07 -2.77 7.41
CA LEU A 78 8.36 -3.95 6.59
C LEU A 78 9.65 -3.74 5.80
N LEU A 79 9.76 -2.64 5.03
CA LEU A 79 10.96 -2.31 4.25
C LEU A 79 12.21 -2.21 5.14
N ARG A 80 12.11 -1.53 6.29
CA ARG A 80 13.20 -1.47 7.28
C ARG A 80 13.68 -2.85 7.71
N SER A 81 12.75 -3.80 7.90
CA SER A 81 13.07 -5.17 8.33
C SER A 81 13.71 -6.02 7.23
N LEU A 82 13.57 -5.62 5.96
CA LEU A 82 14.11 -6.31 4.79
C LEU A 82 15.47 -5.75 4.36
N LEU A 83 15.74 -4.48 4.66
CA LEU A 83 17.04 -3.86 4.40
C LEU A 83 18.14 -4.52 5.23
N SER A 84 19.31 -4.71 4.64
CA SER A 84 20.47 -5.38 5.23
C SER A 84 21.47 -4.36 5.76
N LYS A 85 21.73 -3.28 5.03
CA LYS A 85 22.70 -2.24 5.43
C LYS A 85 22.13 -1.38 6.56
N ILE A 86 22.93 -1.17 7.61
CA ILE A 86 22.54 -0.34 8.77
C ILE A 86 22.17 1.08 8.36
N LYS A 87 22.90 1.67 7.39
CA LYS A 87 22.61 3.00 6.84
C LYS A 87 21.19 3.09 6.28
N TYR A 88 20.76 2.10 5.49
CA TYR A 88 19.42 2.10 4.91
C TYR A 88 18.33 1.85 5.95
N ARG A 89 18.61 1.03 6.98
CA ARG A 89 17.70 0.86 8.13
C ARG A 89 17.50 2.15 8.92
N MET A 90 18.54 2.97 9.04
CA MET A 90 18.44 4.30 9.67
C MET A 90 17.63 5.26 8.81
N ILE A 91 17.83 5.27 7.49
CA ILE A 91 16.99 6.05 6.56
C ILE A 91 15.53 5.64 6.74
N ALA A 92 15.21 4.35 6.79
CA ALA A 92 13.84 3.87 6.99
C ALA A 92 13.23 4.31 8.33
N LEU A 93 14.03 4.35 9.41
CA LEU A 93 13.57 4.87 10.70
C LEU A 93 13.27 6.37 10.63
N LEU A 94 14.15 7.15 10.00
CA LEU A 94 13.93 8.58 9.78
C LEU A 94 12.70 8.83 8.89
N SER A 95 12.50 8.03 7.85
CA SER A 95 11.30 8.06 7.00
C SER A 95 10.03 7.78 7.80
N LEU A 96 10.05 6.84 8.74
CA LEU A 96 8.90 6.56 9.60
C LEU A 96 8.54 7.78 10.45
N ILE A 97 9.53 8.38 11.11
CA ILE A 97 9.35 9.58 11.94
C ILE A 97 8.81 10.73 11.07
N LEU A 98 9.41 10.96 9.91
CA LEU A 98 9.00 12.02 8.99
C LEU A 98 7.57 11.83 8.49
N PHE A 99 7.18 10.60 8.14
CA PHE A 99 5.81 10.30 7.71
C PHE A 99 4.79 10.58 8.82
N VAL A 100 5.05 10.10 10.04
CA VAL A 100 4.17 10.32 11.20
C VAL A 100 4.04 11.81 11.51
N LEU A 101 5.15 12.55 11.50
CA LEU A 101 5.12 14.01 11.67
C LEU A 101 4.30 14.69 10.57
N SER A 102 4.50 14.32 9.30
CA SER A 102 3.73 14.85 8.17
C SER A 102 2.22 14.59 8.31
N PHE A 103 1.84 13.43 8.85
CA PHE A 103 0.44 13.10 9.13
C PHE A 103 -0.17 14.02 10.20
N PHE A 104 0.50 14.18 11.34
CA PHE A 104 0.00 15.05 12.42
C PHE A 104 0.04 16.54 12.08
N ILE A 105 1.03 16.98 11.29
CA ILE A 105 1.05 18.34 10.75
C ILE A 105 -0.21 18.57 9.90
N ASN A 106 -0.55 17.64 9.00
CA ASN A 106 -1.73 17.79 8.15
C ASN A 106 -3.03 17.86 8.95
N ILE A 107 -3.14 17.09 10.05
CA ILE A 107 -4.23 17.24 11.03
C ILE A 107 -4.31 18.68 11.55
N VAL A 108 -3.20 19.28 11.99
CA VAL A 108 -3.22 20.64 12.55
C VAL A 108 -3.60 21.72 11.51
N TYR A 109 -3.19 21.55 10.24
CA TYR A 109 -3.43 22.54 9.18
C TYR A 109 -4.80 22.39 8.48
N VAL A 110 -5.35 21.18 8.40
CA VAL A 110 -6.68 20.93 7.80
C VAL A 110 -7.75 21.08 8.88
N LYS A 111 -8.26 22.31 9.04
CA LYS A 111 -9.26 22.66 10.07
C LYS A 111 -10.60 21.92 9.91
N GLU A 112 -10.90 21.36 8.74
CA GLU A 112 -12.10 20.54 8.47
C GLU A 112 -11.74 19.04 8.44
N TYR A 113 -11.48 18.50 9.62
CA TYR A 113 -10.96 17.14 9.87
C TYR A 113 -11.73 15.99 9.19
N LEU A 114 -13.02 16.17 8.89
CA LEU A 114 -13.93 15.08 8.51
C LEU A 114 -14.22 14.98 7.00
N ASN A 115 -13.96 16.04 6.23
CA ASN A 115 -14.42 16.14 4.84
C ASN A 115 -13.31 16.12 3.80
N HIS A 116 -12.06 15.92 4.21
CA HIS A 116 -10.92 15.96 3.29
C HIS A 116 -9.94 14.80 3.46
N SER A 117 -9.43 14.32 2.32
CA SER A 117 -8.30 13.41 2.26
C SER A 117 -6.99 14.11 2.59
N TYR A 118 -6.09 13.45 3.31
CA TYR A 118 -4.77 14.00 3.68
C TYR A 118 -3.74 13.87 2.55
N THR A 119 -3.99 14.55 1.43
CA THR A 119 -3.22 14.50 0.17
C THR A 119 -1.72 14.72 0.36
N TYR A 120 -1.31 15.73 1.15
CA TYR A 120 0.11 16.04 1.39
C TYR A 120 0.84 14.95 2.19
N SER A 121 0.17 14.37 3.19
CA SER A 121 0.71 13.24 3.96
C SER A 121 0.80 11.99 3.09
N TYR A 122 -0.20 11.75 2.24
CA TYR A 122 -0.15 10.68 1.26
C TYR A 122 1.04 10.84 0.31
N ALA A 123 1.23 12.03 -0.27
CA ALA A 123 2.37 12.33 -1.15
C ALA A 123 3.71 12.09 -0.46
N THR A 124 3.85 12.55 0.78
CA THR A 124 5.04 12.30 1.61
C THR A 124 5.27 10.80 1.80
N GLY A 125 4.22 10.06 2.18
CA GLY A 125 4.29 8.61 2.34
C GLY A 125 4.74 7.89 1.08
N VAL A 126 4.18 8.23 -0.08
CA VAL A 126 4.52 7.59 -1.36
C VAL A 126 5.97 7.83 -1.72
N LEU A 127 6.47 9.07 -1.60
CA LEU A 127 7.86 9.39 -1.88
C LEU A 127 8.82 8.60 -0.98
N LEU A 128 8.52 8.51 0.32
CA LEU A 128 9.34 7.78 1.27
C LEU A 128 9.37 6.27 0.98
N ILE A 129 8.21 5.67 0.71
CA ILE A 129 8.13 4.25 0.33
C ILE A 129 8.85 4.00 -0.98
N MET A 130 8.71 4.90 -1.96
CA MET A 130 9.41 4.79 -3.24
C MET A 130 10.93 4.76 -3.03
N ILE A 131 11.48 5.72 -2.26
CA ILE A 131 12.91 5.77 -1.94
C ILE A 131 13.35 4.48 -1.24
N LEU A 132 12.64 4.02 -0.21
CA LEU A 132 12.98 2.81 0.52
C LEU A 132 12.89 1.54 -0.33
N SER A 133 11.92 1.48 -1.24
CA SER A 133 11.78 0.37 -2.17
C SER A 133 12.93 0.35 -3.18
N CYS A 134 13.35 1.51 -3.69
CA CYS A 134 14.54 1.62 -4.52
C CYS A 134 15.80 1.13 -3.78
N LEU A 135 15.99 1.54 -2.52
CA LEU A 135 17.11 1.06 -1.69
C LEU A 135 17.08 -0.46 -1.52
N TYR A 136 15.90 -1.03 -1.29
CA TYR A 136 15.72 -2.48 -1.20
C TYR A 136 16.08 -3.19 -2.51
N LEU A 137 15.60 -2.68 -3.66
CA LEU A 137 15.93 -3.24 -4.97
C LEU A 137 17.43 -3.15 -5.26
N VAL A 138 18.07 -2.02 -4.94
CA VAL A 138 19.53 -1.85 -5.06
C VAL A 138 20.29 -2.86 -4.21
N GLU A 139 19.84 -3.18 -2.99
CA GLU A 139 20.48 -4.23 -2.18
C GLU A 139 20.31 -5.62 -2.80
N ILE A 140 19.13 -5.94 -3.34
CA ILE A 140 18.89 -7.22 -4.02
C ILE A 140 19.83 -7.35 -5.21
N PHE A 141 19.88 -6.34 -6.08
CA PHE A 141 20.64 -6.40 -7.32
C PHE A 141 22.15 -6.47 -7.08
N ASN A 142 22.64 -5.88 -5.99
CA ASN A 142 24.06 -5.96 -5.60
C ASN A 142 24.39 -7.18 -4.73
N SER A 143 23.47 -8.13 -4.58
CA SER A 143 23.68 -9.34 -3.78
C SER A 143 23.54 -10.58 -4.64
N GLU A 144 24.07 -11.71 -4.16
CA GLU A 144 23.86 -13.03 -4.79
C GLU A 144 22.38 -13.44 -4.88
N LYS A 145 21.48 -12.72 -4.18
CA LYS A 145 20.03 -12.91 -4.25
C LYS A 145 19.44 -12.51 -5.60
N ILE A 146 20.17 -11.79 -6.46
CA ILE A 146 19.73 -11.41 -7.80
C ILE A 146 19.33 -12.61 -8.68
N LEU A 147 19.92 -13.78 -8.47
CA LEU A 147 19.58 -14.97 -9.28
C LEU A 147 18.17 -15.51 -8.98
N ASN A 148 17.64 -15.22 -7.79
CA ASN A 148 16.40 -15.82 -7.29
C ASN A 148 15.41 -14.79 -6.70
N PHE A 149 15.54 -13.49 -7.00
CA PHE A 149 14.67 -12.46 -6.41
C PHE A 149 13.18 -12.72 -6.68
N LYS A 150 12.84 -13.26 -7.86
CA LYS A 150 11.47 -13.62 -8.26
C LYS A 150 10.85 -14.70 -7.36
N LYS A 151 11.67 -15.47 -6.64
CA LYS A 151 11.21 -16.50 -5.69
C LYS A 151 10.91 -15.94 -4.30
N SER A 152 11.20 -14.65 -4.05
CA SER A 152 10.87 -13.99 -2.79
C SER A 152 9.50 -13.34 -2.86
N VAL A 153 8.64 -13.62 -1.89
CA VAL A 153 7.32 -12.99 -1.79
C VAL A 153 7.43 -11.47 -1.55
N PHE A 154 8.50 -11.02 -0.88
CA PHE A 154 8.73 -9.62 -0.55
C PHE A 154 8.97 -8.76 -1.79
N PHE A 155 9.67 -9.31 -2.79
CA PHE A 155 9.92 -8.60 -4.05
C PHE A 155 8.59 -8.25 -4.75
N TRP A 156 7.73 -9.25 -4.93
CA TRP A 156 6.42 -9.08 -5.57
C TRP A 156 5.49 -8.18 -4.76
N TYR A 157 5.55 -8.25 -3.44
CA TYR A 157 4.76 -7.38 -2.56
C TYR A 157 5.21 -5.92 -2.66
N ILE A 158 6.50 -5.65 -2.62
CA ILE A 158 7.04 -4.29 -2.77
C ILE A 158 6.75 -3.75 -4.18
N LEU A 159 6.83 -4.60 -5.21
CA LEU A 159 6.42 -4.23 -6.56
C LEU A 159 4.95 -3.83 -6.63
N GLY A 160 4.05 -4.60 -6.01
CA GLY A 160 2.62 -4.26 -5.97
C GLY A 160 2.32 -2.93 -5.26
N ILE A 161 3.01 -2.66 -4.14
CA ILE A 161 2.93 -1.35 -3.45
C ILE A 161 3.33 -0.22 -4.39
N LEU A 162 4.46 -0.35 -5.09
CA LEU A 162 4.94 0.67 -6.02
C LEU A 162 3.97 0.89 -7.18
N VAL A 163 3.50 -0.19 -7.79
CA VAL A 163 2.58 -0.17 -8.94
C VAL A 163 1.26 0.51 -8.59
N PHE A 164 0.78 0.39 -7.35
CA PHE A 164 -0.40 1.11 -6.91
C PHE A 164 -0.09 2.58 -6.57
N HIS A 165 0.82 2.79 -5.61
CA HIS A 165 0.96 4.10 -4.97
C HIS A 165 1.66 5.15 -5.85
N VAL A 166 2.66 4.75 -6.63
CA VAL A 166 3.46 5.68 -7.44
C VAL A 166 2.61 6.30 -8.56
N PRO A 167 1.81 5.56 -9.35
CA PRO A 167 0.92 6.16 -10.34
C PRO A 167 -0.31 6.84 -9.72
N PHE A 168 -0.80 6.37 -8.57
CA PHE A 168 -1.94 7.00 -7.91
C PHE A 168 -1.62 8.41 -7.40
N LEU A 169 -0.39 8.67 -6.97
CA LEU A 169 0.02 10.00 -6.50
C LEU A 169 -0.18 11.13 -7.54
N PRO A 170 0.41 11.08 -8.74
CA PRO A 170 0.20 12.12 -9.75
C PRO A 170 -1.26 12.19 -10.20
N PHE A 171 -1.99 11.06 -10.22
CA PHE A 171 -3.42 11.06 -10.49
C PHE A 171 -4.22 11.86 -9.45
N MET A 172 -3.97 11.60 -8.15
CA MET A 172 -4.61 12.31 -7.05
C MET A 172 -4.23 13.81 -7.03
N LEU A 173 -2.96 14.14 -7.32
CA LEU A 173 -2.53 15.54 -7.45
C LEU A 173 -3.20 16.23 -8.64
N ALA A 174 -3.35 15.54 -9.78
CA ALA A 174 -4.01 16.10 -10.95
C ALA A 174 -5.48 16.46 -10.68
N LEU A 175 -6.22 15.61 -9.97
CA LEU A 175 -7.59 15.90 -9.55
C LEU A 175 -7.68 17.17 -8.69
N ASN A 176 -6.74 17.36 -7.77
CA ASN A 176 -6.72 18.52 -6.88
C ASN A 176 -6.22 19.81 -7.57
N CYS A 177 -5.18 19.72 -8.41
CA CYS A 177 -4.51 20.89 -9.00
C CYS A 177 -5.22 21.42 -10.25
N PHE A 178 -5.77 20.54 -11.09
CA PHE A 178 -6.37 20.95 -12.37
C PHE A 178 -7.87 21.23 -12.29
N LEU A 179 -8.47 21.16 -11.08
CA LEU A 179 -9.92 21.36 -10.87
C LEU A 179 -10.77 20.55 -11.87
N ILE A 180 -10.24 19.42 -12.34
CA ILE A 180 -10.99 18.50 -13.20
C ILE A 180 -12.15 18.05 -12.33
N LYS A 181 -13.39 18.38 -12.72
CA LYS A 181 -14.59 17.85 -12.06
C LYS A 181 -14.36 16.37 -11.85
N GLN A 182 -14.42 15.94 -10.61
CA GLN A 182 -14.12 14.57 -10.21
C GLN A 182 -15.10 13.65 -10.92
N ASP A 183 -14.70 13.15 -12.08
CA ASP A 183 -15.49 12.18 -12.83
C ASP A 183 -15.35 10.86 -12.07
N GLU A 184 -16.40 10.51 -11.33
CA GLU A 184 -16.45 9.30 -10.53
C GLU A 184 -16.16 8.05 -11.37
N SER A 185 -16.52 8.04 -12.66
CA SER A 185 -16.21 6.93 -13.57
C SER A 185 -14.71 6.83 -13.84
N VAL A 186 -14.01 7.95 -14.09
CA VAL A 186 -12.56 7.96 -14.32
C VAL A 186 -11.80 7.58 -13.05
N PHE A 187 -12.19 8.15 -11.91
CA PHE A 187 -11.61 7.82 -10.61
C PHE A 187 -11.76 6.32 -10.29
N SER A 188 -12.97 5.80 -10.42
CA SER A 188 -13.28 4.38 -10.18
C SER A 188 -12.46 3.47 -11.09
N LEU A 189 -12.34 3.80 -12.38
CA LEU A 189 -11.57 3.03 -13.35
C LEU A 189 -10.08 3.00 -13.02
N VAL A 190 -9.47 4.15 -12.73
CA VAL A 190 -8.04 4.24 -12.41
C VAL A 190 -7.73 3.46 -11.14
N VAL A 191 -8.50 3.66 -10.07
CA VAL A 191 -8.30 2.95 -8.80
C VAL A 191 -8.49 1.44 -8.99
N PHE A 192 -9.46 1.01 -9.78
CA PHE A 192 -9.69 -0.40 -10.08
C PHE A 192 -8.50 -1.02 -10.83
N ILE A 193 -8.00 -0.38 -11.90
CA ILE A 193 -6.86 -0.89 -12.67
C ILE A 193 -5.61 -1.01 -11.78
N LEU A 194 -5.32 0.01 -10.97
CA LEU A 194 -4.15 -0.03 -10.07
C LEU A 194 -4.27 -1.16 -9.05
N ASN A 195 -5.48 -1.41 -8.51
CA ASN A 195 -5.73 -2.56 -7.63
C ASN A 195 -5.57 -3.90 -8.36
N VAL A 196 -6.09 -4.05 -9.58
CA VAL A 196 -5.89 -5.26 -10.39
C VAL A 196 -4.40 -5.54 -10.55
N LEU A 197 -3.60 -4.55 -10.91
CA LEU A 197 -2.16 -4.71 -11.10
C LEU A 197 -1.45 -5.07 -9.79
N ALA A 198 -1.73 -4.36 -8.69
CA ALA A 198 -1.11 -4.62 -7.39
C ALA A 198 -1.45 -6.01 -6.83
N HIS A 199 -2.74 -6.39 -6.86
CA HIS A 199 -3.17 -7.71 -6.40
C HIS A 199 -2.68 -8.83 -7.30
N SER A 200 -2.51 -8.58 -8.61
CA SER A 200 -1.84 -9.52 -9.51
C SER A 200 -0.39 -9.76 -9.08
N CYS A 201 0.34 -8.71 -8.69
CA CYS A 201 1.69 -8.87 -8.12
C CYS A 201 1.66 -9.70 -6.84
N TYR A 202 0.74 -9.43 -5.91
CA TYR A 202 0.65 -10.17 -4.64
C TYR A 202 0.35 -11.65 -4.85
N ILE A 203 -0.63 -11.97 -5.70
CA ILE A 203 -1.00 -13.34 -6.06
C ILE A 203 0.19 -14.05 -6.70
N THR A 204 0.85 -13.41 -7.66
CA THR A 204 2.06 -13.93 -8.31
C THR A 204 3.15 -14.24 -7.28
N GLY A 205 3.36 -13.34 -6.31
CA GLY A 205 4.29 -13.56 -5.20
C GLY A 205 3.95 -14.77 -4.35
N PHE A 206 2.68 -14.96 -3.99
CA PHE A 206 2.27 -16.13 -3.19
C PHE A 206 2.35 -17.45 -3.95
N LEU A 207 2.13 -17.43 -5.27
CA LEU A 207 2.17 -18.64 -6.10
C LEU A 207 3.61 -19.08 -6.42
N TRP A 208 4.45 -18.15 -6.90
CA TRP A 208 5.82 -18.44 -7.32
C TRP A 208 6.87 -18.38 -6.20
N SER A 209 6.53 -17.88 -5.01
CA SER A 209 7.52 -17.85 -3.93
C SER A 209 7.84 -19.25 -3.40
N GLU A 210 9.09 -19.40 -2.98
CA GLU A 210 9.60 -20.63 -2.37
C GLU A 210 10.03 -20.33 -0.93
N LYS A 211 9.69 -21.24 -0.01
CA LYS A 211 9.94 -21.09 1.44
C LYS A 211 11.37 -20.68 1.78
N LYS A 212 12.36 -21.21 1.05
CA LYS A 212 13.81 -20.95 1.26
C LYS A 212 14.19 -19.47 1.09
N TYR A 213 13.43 -18.69 0.32
CA TYR A 213 13.74 -17.30 -0.01
C TYR A 213 12.88 -16.26 0.75
N ASN A 214 12.10 -16.71 1.74
CA ASN A 214 11.10 -15.90 2.46
C ASN A 214 11.48 -15.64 3.94
N TYR A 215 12.77 -15.49 4.25
CA TYR A 215 13.30 -15.23 5.60
C TYR A 215 13.73 -13.77 5.81
#